data_AF-A0A0B1TIN1-F1
#
_entry.id   AF-A0A0B1TIN1-F1
#
_cell.length_a   1.000
_cell.length_b   1.000
_cell.length_c   1.000
_cell.angle_alpha   90.00
_cell.angle_beta   90.00
_cell.angle_gamma   90.00
#
_symmetry.space_group_name_H-M   'P 1'
#
loop_
_entity.id
_entity.type
_entity.pdbx_description
1 polymer ?
#
loop_
_entity_poly.entity_id
_entity_poly.type
_entity_poly.pdbx_seq_one_letter_code
_entity_poly.pdbx_strand_id
1 'polypeptide(L)'
;MRDHGCYMYASTLSRRTGDVAMTVEDMREWMGDFSSSKNVPKLMSRMGQCFTQAQPTVLIAQDEWCVESDVEGGAGHPETHEPYCFSDGCGRISPSLARRVALALQLEIVPSCFQVRFKGFKGVLAIDPCLDLARNGPKVVFRANI
;
A
#
# COMPACT_ATOMS: atom_id res chain seq x y z
N MET A 1 -0.56 -15.10 1.80
CA MET A 1 -1.47 -16.22 2.11
C MET A 1 -1.36 -17.27 1.01
N ARG A 2 -0.22 -17.98 0.94
CA ARG A 2 0.05 -19.00 -0.10
C ARG A 2 0.16 -20.43 0.48
N ASP A 3 0.22 -20.59 1.80
CA ASP A 3 0.48 -21.89 2.45
C ASP A 3 -0.72 -22.41 3.26
N HIS A 4 -1.89 -22.57 2.64
CA HIS A 4 -3.07 -23.27 3.21
C HIS A 4 -3.50 -22.89 4.64
N GLY A 5 -3.07 -21.73 5.15
CA GLY A 5 -3.32 -21.31 6.53
C GLY A 5 -4.77 -20.85 6.74
N CYS A 6 -5.36 -21.28 7.84
CA CYS A 6 -6.66 -20.81 8.33
C CYS A 6 -6.46 -19.91 9.55
N TYR A 7 -7.17 -18.79 9.60
CA TYR A 7 -7.22 -17.91 10.76
C TYR A 7 -8.61 -18.00 11.37
N MET A 8 -8.66 -18.38 12.64
CA MET A 8 -9.88 -18.47 13.41
C MET A 8 -9.85 -17.40 14.50
N TYR A 9 -10.95 -16.67 14.64
CA TYR A 9 -11.12 -15.69 15.70
C TYR A 9 -12.42 -15.98 16.44
N ALA A 10 -12.36 -16.00 17.76
CA ALA A 10 -13.53 -16.06 18.61
C ALA A 10 -13.76 -14.67 19.20
N SER A 11 -15.00 -14.17 19.10
CA SER A 11 -15.35 -12.86 19.64
C SER A 11 -14.94 -12.75 21.10
N THR A 12 -14.29 -11.65 21.45
CA THR A 12 -13.81 -11.43 22.82
C THR A 12 -14.84 -10.68 23.64
N LEU A 13 -14.88 -10.94 24.94
CA LEU A 13 -15.77 -10.27 25.88
C LEU A 13 -15.00 -9.25 26.71
N SER A 14 -15.63 -8.11 26.98
CA SER A 14 -15.15 -7.10 27.90
C SER A 14 -15.14 -7.66 29.32
N ARG A 15 -13.96 -7.75 29.95
CA ARG A 15 -13.84 -8.23 31.35
C ARG A 15 -14.61 -7.37 32.36
N ARG A 16 -14.95 -6.13 32.01
CA ARG A 16 -15.67 -5.20 32.91
C ARG A 16 -17.18 -5.30 32.80
N THR A 17 -17.73 -5.55 31.62
CA THR A 17 -19.17 -5.48 31.37
C THR A 17 -19.79 -6.81 30.96
N GLY A 18 -18.98 -7.77 30.50
CA GLY A 18 -19.45 -9.05 29.96
C GLY A 18 -19.94 -8.97 28.52
N ASP A 19 -20.01 -7.77 27.93
CA ASP A 19 -20.44 -7.56 26.55
C ASP A 19 -19.37 -7.95 25.53
N VAL A 20 -19.77 -8.16 24.28
CA VAL A 20 -18.85 -8.40 23.16
C VAL A 20 -17.98 -7.15 22.94
N ALA A 21 -16.67 -7.32 23.05
CA ALA A 21 -15.68 -6.26 22.91
C ALA A 21 -15.12 -6.15 21.48
N MET A 22 -15.06 -7.26 20.75
CA MET A 22 -14.53 -7.31 19.38
C MET A 22 -15.08 -8.53 18.66
N THR A 23 -15.55 -8.33 17.44
CA THR A 23 -16.09 -9.34 16.52
C THR A 23 -15.20 -9.52 15.29
N VAL A 24 -15.52 -10.50 14.44
CA VAL A 24 -14.86 -10.67 13.14
C VAL A 24 -15.20 -9.52 12.21
N GLU A 25 -16.42 -8.98 12.32
CA GLU A 25 -16.93 -7.84 11.56
C GLU A 25 -16.09 -6.59 11.88
N ASP A 26 -15.85 -6.31 13.16
CA ASP A 26 -15.01 -5.19 13.61
C ASP A 26 -13.57 -5.31 13.08
N MET A 27 -13.00 -6.53 13.08
CA MET A 27 -11.67 -6.77 12.50
C MET A 27 -11.64 -6.53 11.00
N ARG A 28 -12.69 -6.94 10.27
CA ARG A 28 -12.78 -6.73 8.82
C ARG A 28 -12.90 -5.24 8.49
N GLU A 29 -13.70 -4.50 9.25
CA GLU A 29 -13.81 -3.05 9.12
C GLU A 29 -12.47 -2.36 9.37
N TRP A 30 -11.73 -2.80 10.40
CA TRP A 30 -10.38 -2.31 10.66
C TRP A 30 -9.38 -2.62 9.53
N MET A 31 -9.47 -3.78 8.89
CA MET A 31 -8.60 -4.16 7.77
C MET A 31 -8.81 -3.27 6.52
N GLY A 32 -10.00 -2.70 6.35
CA GLY A 32 -10.32 -1.74 5.30
C GLY A 32 -11.70 -1.98 4.66
N ASP A 33 -12.01 -1.14 3.66
CA ASP A 33 -13.24 -1.30 2.89
C ASP A 33 -13.06 -2.31 1.75
N PHE A 34 -13.81 -3.41 1.83
CA PHE A 34 -13.81 -4.46 0.82
C PHE A 34 -15.11 -4.54 0.01
N SER A 35 -16.03 -3.59 0.15
CA SER A 35 -17.34 -3.56 -0.54
C SER A 35 -17.23 -3.71 -2.07
N SER A 36 -16.15 -3.21 -2.67
CA SER A 36 -15.85 -3.35 -4.10
C SER A 36 -15.41 -4.76 -4.54
N SER A 37 -15.00 -5.62 -3.60
CA SER A 37 -14.44 -6.95 -3.86
C SER A 37 -15.53 -8.01 -3.95
N LYS A 38 -16.23 -8.08 -5.10
CA LYS A 38 -17.33 -9.05 -5.30
C LYS A 38 -16.90 -10.52 -5.39
N ASN A 39 -15.62 -10.77 -5.62
CA ASN A 39 -15.07 -12.11 -5.83
C ASN A 39 -14.29 -12.57 -4.59
N VAL A 40 -14.65 -13.73 -4.03
CA VAL A 40 -14.07 -14.28 -2.80
C VAL A 40 -12.54 -14.44 -2.89
N PRO A 41 -11.96 -15.09 -3.93
CA PRO A 41 -10.51 -15.10 -4.13
C PRO A 41 -9.85 -13.72 -4.10
N LYS A 42 -10.46 -12.71 -4.74
CA LYS A 42 -9.93 -11.34 -4.78
C LYS A 42 -10.00 -10.65 -3.42
N LEU A 43 -11.11 -10.84 -2.70
CA LEU A 43 -11.30 -10.38 -1.32
C LEU A 43 -10.22 -10.97 -0.40
N MET A 44 -10.05 -12.28 -0.42
CA MET A 44 -9.05 -12.98 0.41
C MET A 44 -7.63 -12.53 0.08
N SER A 45 -7.32 -12.29 -1.19
CA SER A 45 -6.01 -11.75 -1.61
C SER A 45 -5.74 -10.36 -1.03
N ARG A 46 -6.75 -9.47 -1.01
CA ARG A 46 -6.65 -8.10 -0.45
C ARG A 46 -6.52 -8.12 1.07
N MET A 47 -7.37 -8.86 1.78
CA MET A 47 -7.23 -9.07 3.24
C MET A 47 -5.86 -9.67 3.59
N GLY A 48 -5.36 -10.56 2.72
CA GLY A 48 -4.03 -11.17 2.82
C GLY A 48 -2.88 -10.17 2.89
N GLN A 49 -3.04 -8.93 2.42
CA GLN A 49 -2.02 -7.89 2.51
C GLN A 49 -1.78 -7.43 3.95
N CYS A 50 -2.82 -7.41 4.81
CA CYS A 50 -2.70 -7.00 6.22
C CYS A 50 -1.78 -7.93 7.02
N PHE A 51 -1.59 -9.18 6.57
CA PHE A 51 -0.78 -10.19 7.23
C PHE A 51 0.65 -10.29 6.68
N THR A 52 1.02 -9.39 5.78
CA THR A 52 2.35 -9.41 5.20
C THR A 52 3.33 -8.75 6.16
N GLN A 53 4.47 -9.39 6.37
CA GLN A 53 5.53 -8.84 7.19
C GLN A 53 6.07 -7.57 6.49
N ALA A 54 5.89 -6.44 7.15
CA ALA A 54 6.47 -5.16 6.78
C ALA A 54 6.93 -4.46 8.04
N GLN A 55 8.08 -3.79 7.98
CA GLN A 55 8.56 -2.96 9.08
C GLN A 55 7.84 -1.61 9.00
N PRO A 56 7.09 -1.18 10.03
CA PRO A 56 6.56 0.17 10.09
C PRO A 56 7.71 1.17 10.08
N THR A 57 7.70 2.13 9.17
CA THR A 57 8.81 3.09 8.98
C THR A 57 8.41 4.50 9.36
N VAL A 58 7.57 5.13 8.56
CA VAL A 58 7.18 6.54 8.72
C VAL A 58 5.67 6.68 8.59
N LEU A 59 5.11 7.59 9.39
CA LEU A 59 3.75 8.07 9.20
C LEU A 59 3.76 9.15 8.11
N ILE A 60 2.84 9.03 7.17
CA ILE A 60 2.67 9.92 6.02
C ILE A 60 1.30 10.58 6.17
N ALA A 61 1.27 11.90 6.26
CA ALA A 61 0.03 12.67 6.36
C ALA A 61 -0.75 12.65 5.04
N GLN A 62 -2.06 12.90 5.07
CA GLN A 62 -2.93 12.74 3.89
C GLN A 62 -2.56 13.69 2.73
N ASP A 63 -1.97 14.84 3.03
CA ASP A 63 -1.45 15.84 2.10
C ASP A 63 -0.03 15.54 1.59
N GLU A 64 0.70 14.63 2.26
CA GLU A 64 2.02 14.18 1.83
C GLU A 64 1.96 13.08 0.75
N TRP A 65 0.78 12.60 0.35
CA TRP A 65 0.66 11.62 -0.73
C TRP A 65 -0.52 11.89 -1.67
N CYS A 66 -0.38 11.47 -2.92
CA CYS A 66 -1.46 11.47 -3.89
C CYS A 66 -1.39 10.23 -4.80
N VAL A 67 -2.42 10.06 -5.63
CA VAL A 67 -2.49 9.04 -6.67
C VAL A 67 -2.52 9.76 -8.01
N GLU A 68 -1.69 9.30 -8.94
CA GLU A 68 -1.73 9.73 -10.34
C GLU A 68 -2.08 8.55 -11.25
N SER A 69 -2.56 8.87 -12.46
CA SER A 69 -2.73 7.87 -13.51
C SER A 69 -1.42 7.18 -13.85
N ASP A 70 -1.52 5.94 -14.32
CA ASP A 70 -0.37 5.23 -14.86
C ASP A 70 0.17 5.89 -16.14
N VAL A 71 1.46 5.67 -16.38
CA VAL A 71 2.13 6.08 -17.61
C VAL A 71 1.82 5.02 -18.66
N GLU A 72 0.95 5.37 -19.60
CA GLU A 72 0.48 4.47 -20.66
C GLU A 72 0.89 4.97 -22.05
N GLY A 73 1.16 4.07 -22.99
CA GLY A 73 1.43 4.43 -24.39
C GLY A 73 2.15 3.37 -25.21
N GLY A 74 3.00 3.83 -26.15
CA GLY A 74 3.73 2.98 -27.09
C GLY A 74 2.93 2.61 -28.35
N ALA A 75 3.46 1.69 -29.15
CA ALA A 75 2.82 1.24 -30.40
C ALA A 75 1.59 0.32 -30.18
N GLY A 76 1.23 0.06 -28.91
CA GLY A 76 0.19 -0.88 -28.52
C GLY A 76 0.64 -2.34 -28.56
N HIS A 77 -0.09 -3.20 -27.86
CA HIS A 77 0.14 -4.65 -27.89
C HIS A 77 -0.03 -5.19 -29.32
N PRO A 78 0.82 -6.12 -29.80
CA PRO A 78 0.77 -6.56 -31.20
C PRO A 78 -0.54 -7.27 -31.56
N GLU A 79 -1.24 -7.78 -30.55
CA GLU A 79 -2.49 -8.54 -30.73
C GLU A 79 -3.73 -7.77 -30.27
N THR A 80 -3.65 -7.00 -29.17
CA THR A 80 -4.83 -6.33 -28.59
C THR A 80 -4.93 -4.87 -29.02
N HIS A 81 -3.86 -4.30 -29.57
CA HIS A 81 -3.73 -2.87 -29.90
C HIS A 81 -3.91 -1.92 -28.70
N GLU A 82 -3.96 -2.44 -27.49
CA GLU A 82 -4.10 -1.64 -26.26
C GLU A 82 -2.76 -1.00 -25.87
N PRO A 83 -2.77 0.21 -25.29
CA PRO A 83 -1.55 0.86 -24.82
C PRO A 83 -0.89 0.05 -23.70
N TYR A 84 0.45 0.07 -23.64
CA TYR A 84 1.19 -0.58 -22.57
C TYR A 84 1.22 0.32 -21.33
N CYS A 85 1.06 -0.29 -20.15
CA CYS A 85 1.32 0.37 -18.87
C CYS A 85 2.80 0.23 -18.48
N PHE A 86 3.51 1.35 -18.35
CA PHE A 86 4.94 1.41 -18.04
C PHE A 86 5.23 1.66 -16.55
N SER A 87 4.20 1.96 -15.75
CA SER A 87 4.34 2.28 -14.32
C SER A 87 3.55 1.37 -13.40
N ASP A 88 3.09 0.22 -13.89
CA ASP A 88 2.35 -0.75 -13.08
C ASP A 88 3.15 -1.11 -11.82
N GLY A 89 2.52 -0.90 -10.66
CA GLY A 89 3.14 -1.12 -9.36
C GLY A 89 4.32 -0.21 -9.01
N CYS A 90 4.58 0.88 -9.77
CA CYS A 90 5.74 1.75 -9.62
C CYS A 90 5.36 3.20 -9.32
N GLY A 91 5.45 3.58 -8.04
CA GLY A 91 5.26 4.95 -7.57
C GLY A 91 6.57 5.72 -7.38
N ARG A 92 6.46 6.93 -6.85
CA ARG A 92 7.58 7.86 -6.65
C ARG A 92 7.63 8.35 -5.21
N ILE A 93 8.84 8.53 -4.68
CA ILE A 93 9.09 9.06 -3.33
C ILE A 93 10.08 10.24 -3.39
N SER A 94 9.81 11.28 -2.62
CA SER A 94 10.71 12.42 -2.51
C SER A 94 12.03 12.04 -1.82
N PRO A 95 13.17 12.68 -2.16
CA PRO A 95 14.42 12.47 -1.45
C PRO A 95 14.32 12.73 0.06
N SER A 96 13.56 13.74 0.48
CA SER A 96 13.35 14.07 1.89
C SER A 96 12.64 12.96 2.66
N LEU A 97 11.58 12.37 2.10
CA LEU A 97 10.90 11.24 2.72
C LEU A 97 11.73 9.95 2.65
N ALA A 98 12.43 9.71 1.54
CA ALA A 98 13.34 8.56 1.42
C ALA A 98 14.43 8.57 2.51
N ARG A 99 14.98 9.77 2.83
CA ARG A 99 15.89 9.93 3.98
C ARG A 99 15.24 9.57 5.31
N ARG A 100 14.00 10.03 5.56
CA ARG A 100 13.26 9.69 6.78
C ARG A 100 13.04 8.18 6.90
N VAL A 101 12.71 7.51 5.79
CA VAL A 101 12.55 6.05 5.74
C VAL A 101 13.87 5.34 6.02
N ALA A 102 14.97 5.75 5.38
CA ALA A 102 16.30 5.18 5.63
C ALA A 102 16.73 5.32 7.09
N LEU A 103 16.49 6.48 7.71
CA LEU A 103 16.74 6.72 9.13
C LEU A 103 15.88 5.82 10.03
N ALA A 104 14.59 5.68 9.74
CA ALA A 104 13.70 4.79 10.49
C ALA A 104 14.11 3.30 10.39
N LEU A 105 14.69 2.92 9.25
CA LEU A 105 15.24 1.58 9.01
C LEU A 105 16.70 1.43 9.49
N GLN A 106 17.31 2.50 10.02
CA GLN A 106 18.72 2.53 10.46
C GLN A 106 19.71 2.13 9.36
N LEU A 107 19.45 2.57 8.12
CA LEU A 107 20.33 2.32 6.98
C LEU A 107 21.41 3.40 6.88
N GLU A 108 22.65 2.99 6.57
CA GLU A 108 23.77 3.92 6.35
C GLU A 108 23.63 4.74 5.07
N ILE A 109 23.01 4.14 4.05
CA ILE A 109 22.76 4.77 2.75
C ILE A 109 21.25 4.94 2.54
N VAL A 110 20.87 5.94 1.74
CA VAL A 110 19.49 6.12 1.29
C VAL A 110 19.28 5.26 0.04
N PRO A 111 18.43 4.22 0.08
CA PRO A 111 18.13 3.42 -1.11
C PRO A 111 17.46 4.23 -2.20
N SER A 112 17.74 3.93 -3.47
CA SER A 112 17.07 4.56 -4.62
C SER A 112 15.64 4.06 -4.85
N CYS A 113 15.30 2.90 -4.29
CA CYS A 113 14.02 2.23 -4.48
C CYS A 113 13.61 1.48 -3.20
N PHE A 114 12.32 1.53 -2.88
CA PHE A 114 11.73 0.91 -1.69
C PHE A 114 10.57 0.02 -2.07
N GLN A 115 10.53 -1.21 -1.59
CA GLN A 115 9.32 -2.03 -1.65
C GLN A 115 8.38 -1.61 -0.51
N VAL A 116 7.15 -1.24 -0.85
CA VAL A 116 6.22 -0.65 0.12
C VAL A 116 4.88 -1.37 0.19
N ARG A 117 4.24 -1.20 1.34
CA ARG A 117 2.85 -1.55 1.59
C ARG A 117 2.20 -0.40 2.35
N PHE A 118 1.21 0.24 1.76
CA PHE A 118 0.62 1.46 2.31
C PHE A 118 -0.87 1.53 1.97
N LYS A 119 -1.77 1.53 2.96
CA LYS A 119 -3.23 1.70 2.76
C LYS A 119 -3.85 0.85 1.61
N GLY A 120 -3.34 -0.36 1.38
CA GLY A 120 -3.78 -1.26 0.29
C GLY A 120 -2.88 -1.26 -0.95
N PHE A 121 -2.10 -0.19 -1.16
CA PHE A 121 -1.06 -0.12 -2.18
C PHE A 121 0.08 -1.08 -1.87
N LYS A 122 0.55 -1.79 -2.90
CA LYS A 122 1.67 -2.73 -2.86
C LYS A 122 2.48 -2.60 -4.15
N GLY A 123 3.70 -2.12 -4.02
CA GLY A 123 4.63 -2.07 -5.14
C GLY A 123 5.97 -1.51 -4.72
N VAL A 124 6.57 -0.73 -5.61
CA VAL A 124 7.84 -0.07 -5.39
C VAL A 124 7.70 1.45 -5.49
N LEU A 125 8.52 2.18 -4.72
CA LEU A 125 8.68 3.62 -4.85
C LEU A 125 10.12 3.92 -5.23
N ALA A 126 10.32 4.59 -6.36
CA ALA A 126 11.61 5.10 -6.79
C ALA A 126 11.80 6.57 -6.39
N ILE A 127 13.03 6.97 -6.05
CA ILE A 127 13.31 8.37 -5.72
C ILE A 127 13.07 9.26 -6.95
N ASP A 128 12.24 10.30 -6.79
CA ASP A 128 12.05 11.37 -7.77
C ASP A 128 12.48 12.71 -7.16
N PRO A 129 13.64 13.27 -7.57
CA PRO A 129 14.13 14.55 -7.09
C PRO A 129 13.16 15.72 -7.30
N CYS A 130 12.25 15.64 -8.27
CA CYS A 130 11.31 16.71 -8.59
C CYS A 130 10.26 16.92 -7.48
N LEU A 131 9.97 15.90 -6.66
CA LEU A 131 8.94 15.98 -5.62
C LEU A 131 9.28 16.93 -4.46
N ASP A 132 10.57 17.25 -4.28
CA ASP A 132 11.00 18.24 -3.28
C ASP A 132 11.11 19.66 -3.84
N LEU A 133 10.94 19.87 -5.15
CA LEU A 133 10.97 21.22 -5.74
C LEU A 133 9.79 22.08 -5.27
N ALA A 134 8.62 21.47 -5.11
CA ALA A 134 7.46 22.13 -4.54
C ALA A 134 7.49 21.99 -3.01
N ARG A 135 7.57 23.13 -2.28
CA ARG A 135 7.63 23.13 -0.81
C ARG A 135 6.45 22.40 -0.16
N ASN A 136 5.26 22.55 -0.73
CA ASN A 136 4.01 21.96 -0.22
C ASN A 136 3.44 20.90 -1.18
N GLY A 137 4.28 20.29 -2.02
CA GLY A 137 3.87 19.22 -2.91
C GLY A 137 3.82 17.86 -2.19
N PRO A 138 3.20 16.85 -2.83
CA PRO A 138 3.18 15.49 -2.30
C PRO A 138 4.62 14.95 -2.18
N LYS A 139 4.85 14.20 -1.10
CA LYS A 139 6.12 13.52 -0.81
C LYS A 139 6.15 12.08 -1.33
N VAL A 140 4.97 11.51 -1.60
CA VAL A 140 4.79 10.22 -2.29
C VAL A 140 3.74 10.35 -3.37
N VAL A 141 3.98 9.74 -4.51
CA VAL A 141 2.99 9.59 -5.57
C VAL A 141 2.81 8.11 -5.85
N PHE A 142 1.61 7.61 -5.58
CA PHE A 142 1.17 6.28 -5.97
C PHE A 142 0.56 6.30 -7.37
N ARG A 143 0.53 5.15 -8.04
CA ARG A 143 -0.16 4.98 -9.33
C ARG A 143 -1.51 4.31 -9.13
N ALA A 144 -2.43 4.50 -10.07
CA ALA A 144 -3.78 3.93 -9.97
C ALA A 144 -3.77 2.39 -9.84
N ASN A 145 -2.78 1.70 -10.43
CA ASN A 145 -2.66 0.26 -10.40
C ASN A 145 -1.68 -0.31 -9.35
N ILE A 146 -1.19 0.49 -8.39
CA ILE A 146 -0.33 -0.03 -7.29
C ILE A 146 -1.15 -0.62 -6.12
#